data_AF-A0A140DTH4-F1
#
_entry.id   AF-A0A140DTH4-F1
#
_cell.length_a   1.000
_cell.length_b   1.000
_cell.length_c   1.000
_cell.angle_alpha   90.00
_cell.angle_beta   90.00
_cell.angle_gamma   90.00
#
_symmetry.space_group_name_H-M   'P 1'
#
loop_
_entity.id
_entity.type
_entity.pdbx_description
1 polymer ?
#
loop_
_entity_poly.entity_id
_entity_poly.type
_entity_poly.pdbx_seq_one_letter_code
_entity_poly.pdbx_strand_id
1 'polypeptide(L)'
;MLTVFAAIAQFEREITLERQKEGIAAAKARGVYKGRARKPDTPELKMAIKGWESGEISAADAIRISGLSKSAFYERTKGYLRKK
;
A
#
# COMPACT_ATOMS: atom_id res chain seq x y z
N MET A 1 29.66 25.46 24.66
CA MET A 1 30.11 24.93 23.35
C MET A 1 29.21 23.85 22.76
N LEU A 2 28.59 22.95 23.55
CA LEU A 2 27.64 21.94 23.04
C LEU A 2 26.45 22.51 22.24
N THR A 3 25.97 23.69 22.62
CA THR A 3 24.84 24.37 21.96
C THR A 3 25.14 24.79 20.52
N VAL A 4 26.36 25.24 20.25
CA VAL A 4 26.79 25.62 18.89
C VAL A 4 26.88 24.39 17.99
N PHE A 5 27.44 23.29 18.50
CA PHE A 5 27.51 22.04 17.75
C PHE A 5 26.12 21.43 17.49
N ALA A 6 25.21 21.50 18.46
CA ALA A 6 23.83 21.07 18.28
C ALA A 6 23.11 21.89 17.20
N ALA A 7 23.31 23.22 17.19
CA ALA A 7 22.75 24.10 16.16
C ALA A 7 23.28 23.78 14.76
N ILE A 8 24.58 23.52 14.63
CA ILE A 8 25.20 23.12 13.35
C ILE A 8 24.64 21.77 12.88
N ALA A 9 24.53 20.78 13.77
CA ALA A 9 23.99 19.47 13.42
C ALA A 9 22.52 19.58 12.94
N GLN A 10 21.72 20.44 13.56
CA GLN A 10 20.35 20.70 13.11
C GLN A 10 20.32 21.38 11.73
N PHE A 11 21.18 22.36 11.51
CA PHE A 11 21.28 23.06 10.22
C PHE A 11 21.65 22.11 9.06
N GLU A 12 22.64 21.23 9.27
CA GLU A 12 23.02 20.22 8.27
C GLU A 12 21.88 19.22 8.00
N ARG A 13 21.13 18.86 9.05
CA ARG A 13 19.95 18.00 8.92
C ARG A 13 18.87 18.67 8.07
N GLU A 14 18.61 19.95 8.27
CA GLU A 14 17.64 20.74 7.50
C GLU A 14 18.04 20.81 6.02
N ILE A 15 19.31 21.09 5.71
CA ILE A 15 19.82 21.09 4.33
C ILE A 15 19.63 19.71 3.67
N THR A 16 19.95 18.63 4.41
CA THR A 16 19.82 17.27 3.90
C THR A 16 18.36 16.94 3.59
N LEU A 17 17.44 17.35 4.45
CA LEU A 17 16.00 17.16 4.23
C LEU A 17 15.51 17.96 3.03
N GLU A 18 15.99 19.19 2.82
CA GLU A 18 15.57 20.01 1.68
C GLU A 18 15.97 19.36 0.35
N ARG A 19 17.23 18.93 0.22
CA ARG A 19 17.70 18.18 -0.95
C ARG A 19 16.94 16.87 -1.16
N GLN A 20 16.58 16.18 -0.07
CA GLN A 20 15.76 14.98 -0.15
C GLN A 20 14.36 15.30 -0.70
N LYS A 21 13.72 16.39 -0.26
CA LYS A 21 12.41 16.81 -0.77
C LYS A 21 12.47 17.12 -2.26
N GLU A 22 13.49 17.86 -2.71
CA GLU A 22 13.71 18.16 -4.14
C GLU A 22 13.84 16.86 -4.96
N GLY A 23 14.65 15.92 -4.48
CA GLY A 23 14.82 14.61 -5.11
C GLY A 23 13.53 13.79 -5.17
N ILE A 24 12.76 13.76 -4.07
CA ILE A 24 11.45 13.10 -4.00
C ILE A 24 10.47 13.75 -4.98
N ALA A 25 10.43 15.09 -5.06
CA ALA A 25 9.56 15.82 -5.97
C ALA A 25 9.88 15.48 -7.44
N ALA A 26 11.16 15.48 -7.80
CA ALA A 26 11.60 15.08 -9.13
C ALA A 26 11.26 13.61 -9.45
N ALA A 27 11.45 12.69 -8.50
CA ALA A 27 11.09 11.28 -8.67
C ALA A 27 9.57 11.04 -8.75
N LYS A 28 8.76 11.83 -8.02
CA LYS A 28 7.29 11.84 -8.16
C LYS A 28 6.87 12.35 -9.53
N ALA A 29 7.48 13.44 -10.03
CA ALA A 29 7.21 13.96 -11.37
C ALA A 29 7.55 12.93 -12.47
N ARG A 30 8.62 12.13 -12.28
CA ARG A 30 8.97 11.01 -13.16
C ARG A 30 8.08 9.76 -12.97
N GLY A 31 7.15 9.74 -12.02
CA GLY A 31 6.26 8.60 -11.78
C GLY A 31 6.94 7.37 -11.15
N VAL A 32 8.09 7.54 -10.49
CA VAL A 32 8.84 6.44 -9.86
C VAL A 32 8.05 5.81 -8.69
N TYR A 33 7.34 6.62 -7.92
CA TYR A 33 6.57 6.16 -6.77
C TYR A 33 5.23 5.54 -7.19
N LYS A 34 5.17 4.21 -7.24
CA LYS A 34 3.95 3.43 -7.53
C LYS A 34 3.21 2.95 -6.26
N GLY A 35 3.63 3.43 -5.09
CA GLY A 35 3.11 3.00 -3.80
C GLY A 35 3.53 1.58 -3.41
N ARG A 36 2.88 1.02 -2.38
CA ARG A 36 3.12 -0.35 -1.95
C ARG A 36 2.55 -1.33 -2.98
N ALA A 37 3.38 -2.26 -3.46
CA ALA A 37 2.92 -3.33 -4.32
C ALA A 37 1.80 -4.13 -3.63
N ARG A 38 0.68 -4.31 -4.33
CA ARG A 38 -0.41 -5.15 -3.84
C ARG A 38 -0.01 -6.62 -3.95
N LYS A 39 -0.49 -7.46 -3.03
CA LYS A 39 -0.41 -8.92 -3.19
C LYS A 39 -1.08 -9.32 -4.51
N PRO A 40 -0.46 -10.21 -5.32
CA PRO A 40 -1.00 -10.63 -6.59
C PRO A 40 -2.39 -11.26 -6.44
N ASP A 41 -3.17 -11.25 -7.52
CA ASP A 41 -4.43 -12.00 -7.60
C ASP A 41 -4.11 -13.49 -7.75
N THR A 42 -4.40 -14.27 -6.72
CA THR A 42 -4.23 -15.72 -6.77
C THR A 42 -5.49 -16.41 -7.31
N PRO A 43 -5.39 -17.65 -7.83
CA PRO A 43 -6.56 -18.44 -8.21
C PRO A 43 -7.57 -18.59 -7.06
N GLU A 44 -7.07 -18.81 -5.84
CA GLU A 44 -7.88 -19.01 -4.63
C GLU A 44 -8.67 -17.76 -4.29
N LEU A 45 -8.08 -16.57 -4.48
CA LEU A 45 -8.78 -15.30 -4.32
C LEU A 45 -9.95 -15.18 -5.29
N LYS A 46 -9.76 -15.54 -6.57
CA LYS A 46 -10.84 -15.49 -7.57
C LYS A 46 -11.96 -16.48 -7.25
N MET A 47 -11.61 -17.68 -6.82
CA MET A 47 -12.59 -18.69 -6.38
C MET A 47 -13.36 -18.21 -5.14
N ALA A 48 -12.65 -17.67 -4.15
CA ALA A 48 -13.27 -17.13 -2.94
C ALA A 48 -14.23 -15.98 -3.23
N ILE A 49 -13.86 -15.05 -4.13
CA ILE A 49 -14.74 -13.95 -4.53
C ILE A 49 -16.00 -14.48 -5.23
N LYS A 50 -15.85 -15.42 -6.18
CA LYS A 50 -16.99 -16.00 -6.92
C LYS A 50 -17.93 -16.78 -6.01
N GLY A 51 -17.41 -17.67 -5.17
CA GLY A 51 -18.23 -18.46 -4.25
C GLY A 51 -18.94 -17.61 -3.20
N TRP A 52 -18.33 -16.49 -2.80
CA TRP A 52 -18.99 -15.51 -1.93
C TRP A 52 -20.08 -14.72 -2.68
N GLU A 53 -19.83 -14.32 -3.93
CA GLU A 53 -20.81 -13.62 -4.78
C GLU A 53 -22.03 -14.49 -5.10
N SER A 54 -21.84 -15.79 -5.31
CA SER A 54 -22.94 -16.75 -5.54
C SER A 54 -23.65 -17.20 -4.25
N GLY A 55 -23.13 -16.84 -3.07
CA GLY A 55 -23.67 -17.26 -1.78
C GLY A 55 -23.37 -18.72 -1.40
N GLU A 56 -22.50 -19.40 -2.15
CA GLU A 56 -22.08 -20.78 -1.89
C GLU A 56 -21.20 -20.91 -0.64
N ILE A 57 -20.42 -19.88 -0.33
CA ILE A 57 -19.56 -19.85 0.87
C ILE A 57 -19.79 -18.58 1.69
N SER A 58 -19.60 -18.73 3.00
CA SER A 58 -19.66 -17.60 3.93
C SER A 58 -18.53 -16.60 3.66
N ALA A 59 -18.72 -15.34 4.06
CA ALA A 59 -17.65 -14.34 4.00
C ALA A 59 -16.43 -14.76 4.82
N ALA A 60 -16.62 -15.47 5.94
CA ALA A 60 -15.53 -15.96 6.78
C ALA A 60 -14.69 -17.03 6.05
N ASP A 61 -15.34 -17.96 5.36
CA ASP A 61 -14.67 -18.99 4.56
C ASP A 61 -13.97 -18.39 3.34
N ALA A 62 -14.61 -17.45 2.66
CA ALA A 62 -14.00 -16.75 1.53
C ALA A 62 -12.72 -16.00 1.93
N ILE A 63 -12.73 -15.30 3.07
CA ILE A 63 -11.54 -14.63 3.61
C ILE A 63 -10.43 -15.64 3.90
N ARG A 64 -10.76 -16.76 4.57
CA ARG A 64 -9.81 -17.82 4.90
C ARG A 64 -9.18 -18.43 3.64
N ILE A 65 -9.99 -18.76 2.64
CA ILE A 65 -9.55 -19.34 1.36
C ILE A 65 -8.68 -18.34 0.59
N SER A 66 -9.02 -17.06 0.63
CA SER A 66 -8.27 -16.02 -0.10
C SER A 66 -6.86 -15.75 0.43
N GLY A 67 -6.53 -16.16 1.66
CA GLY A 67 -5.26 -15.84 2.31
C GLY A 67 -5.04 -14.34 2.58
N LEU A 68 -6.10 -13.54 2.52
CA LEU A 68 -6.09 -12.10 2.80
C LEU A 68 -6.64 -11.81 4.19
N SER A 69 -6.28 -10.65 4.75
CA SER A 69 -6.99 -10.11 5.91
C SER A 69 -8.41 -9.72 5.51
N LYS A 70 -9.32 -9.64 6.48
CA LYS A 70 -10.70 -9.19 6.28
C LYS A 70 -10.79 -7.88 5.48
N SER A 71 -10.01 -6.85 5.84
CA SER A 71 -10.08 -5.57 5.12
C SER A 71 -9.54 -5.66 3.69
N ALA A 72 -8.44 -6.41 3.49
CA ALA A 72 -7.86 -6.59 2.16
C ALA A 72 -8.78 -7.37 1.23
N PHE A 73 -9.52 -8.35 1.76
CA PHE A 73 -10.54 -9.09 1.02
C PHE A 73 -11.65 -8.15 0.53
N TYR A 74 -12.25 -7.35 1.43
CA TYR A 74 -13.31 -6.40 1.04
C TYR A 74 -12.84 -5.27 0.13
N GLU A 75 -11.61 -4.77 0.29
CA GLU A 75 -11.03 -3.81 -0.65
C GLU A 75 -10.85 -4.43 -2.03
N ARG A 76 -10.40 -5.70 -2.08
CA ARG A 76 -10.21 -6.43 -3.33
C ARG A 76 -11.53 -6.68 -4.04
N THR A 77 -12.56 -7.16 -3.34
CA THR A 77 -13.88 -7.44 -3.93
C THR A 77 -14.51 -6.18 -4.54
N LYS A 78 -14.41 -5.02 -3.90
CA LYS A 78 -14.84 -3.73 -4.48
C LYS A 78 -14.19 -3.44 -5.83
N GLY A 79 -12.92 -3.80 -6.01
CA GLY A 79 -12.20 -3.64 -7.28
C GLY A 79 -12.67 -4.61 -8.37
N TYR A 80 -13.14 -5.79 -7.99
CA TYR A 80 -13.72 -6.78 -8.91
C TYR A 80 -15.14 -6.38 -9.33
N LEU A 81 -15.97 -5.90 -8.40
CA LEU A 81 -17.33 -5.44 -8.69
C LEU A 81 -17.39 -4.16 -9.53
N ARG A 82 -16.38 -3.28 -9.43
CA ARG A 82 -16.27 -2.07 -10.27
C ARG A 82 -15.82 -2.31 -11.72
N LYS A 83 -15.32 -3.52 -12.03
CA LYS A 83 -14.82 -3.88 -13.37
C LYS A 83 -15.87 -4.61 -14.23
N LYS A 84 -17.03 -4.93 -13.65
CA LYS A 84 -18.20 -5.49 -14.32
C LYS A 84 -19.05 -4.31 -14.83
#